data_AF-A0A1W2DCQ8-F1
#
_entry.id   AF-A0A1W2DCQ8-F1
#
_cell.length_a   1.000
_cell.length_b   1.000
_cell.length_c   1.000
_cell.angle_alpha   90.00
_cell.angle_beta   90.00
_cell.angle_gamma   90.00
#
_symmetry.space_group_name_H-M   'P 1'
#
loop_
_entity.id
_entity.type
_entity.pdbx_description
1 polymer ?
#
loop_
_entity_poly.entity_id
_entity_poly.type
_entity_poly.pdbx_seq_one_letter_code
_entity_poly.pdbx_strand_id
1 'polypeptide(L)'
;MTMSSPRRFEAASHYNAAYPQCALPADPSRLRGYHAAMQGVEDDLTGESVSMTVEFLPGGAPAPGEADRLGTVVATHWGQGPVLVLAEHVSLRTAWQLIVQRWPVRLSEVRAALDMTMS
;
A
#
# COMPACT_ATOMS: atom_id res chain seq x y z
N MET A 1 -0.22 -0.07 -22.10
CA MET A 1 -0.66 0.97 -21.16
C MET A 1 0.56 1.39 -20.35
N THR A 2 1.00 2.64 -20.49
CA THR A 2 2.10 3.17 -19.68
C THR A 2 1.56 3.35 -18.27
N MET A 3 1.89 2.43 -17.35
CA MET A 3 1.56 2.62 -15.95
C MET A 3 2.30 3.88 -15.47
N SER A 4 1.56 4.96 -15.24
CA SER A 4 2.10 6.20 -14.66
C SER A 4 2.93 5.86 -13.43
N SER A 5 4.08 6.52 -13.24
CA SER A 5 4.89 6.34 -12.04
C SER A 5 4.05 6.63 -10.79
N PRO A 6 4.16 5.83 -9.72
CA PRO A 6 3.40 6.05 -8.50
C PRO A 6 3.74 7.43 -7.91
N ARG A 7 2.76 8.10 -7.31
CA ARG A 7 3.02 9.35 -6.59
C ARG A 7 3.89 9.05 -5.37
N ARG A 8 5.00 9.77 -5.23
CA ARG A 8 6.00 9.57 -4.17
C ARG A 8 6.06 10.77 -3.24
N PHE A 9 6.14 10.49 -1.95
CA PHE A 9 6.43 11.46 -0.90
C PHE A 9 7.69 11.03 -0.15
N GLU A 10 8.59 11.97 0.12
CA GLU A 10 9.84 11.68 0.84
C GLU A 10 9.61 11.25 2.29
N ALA A 11 8.55 11.75 2.92
CA ALA A 11 8.24 11.52 4.32
C ALA A 11 6.74 11.31 4.55
N ALA A 12 6.41 10.58 5.61
CA ALA A 12 5.03 10.35 6.06
C ALA A 12 4.29 11.66 6.37
N SER A 13 4.97 12.68 6.89
CA SER A 13 4.38 14.00 7.15
C SER A 13 3.89 14.69 5.88
N HIS A 14 4.64 14.61 4.78
CA HIS A 14 4.25 15.16 3.48
C HIS A 14 3.06 14.41 2.89
N TYR A 15 3.06 13.08 2.99
CA TYR A 15 1.91 12.27 2.61
C TYR A 15 0.66 12.62 3.45
N ASN A 16 0.79 12.66 4.78
CA ASN A 16 -0.33 12.96 5.69
C ASN A 16 -0.92 14.35 5.48
N ALA A 17 -0.11 15.33 5.09
CA ALA A 17 -0.59 16.67 4.73
C ALA A 17 -1.46 16.65 3.46
N ALA A 18 -1.12 15.80 2.49
CA ALA A 18 -1.89 15.64 1.25
C ALA A 18 -3.10 14.69 1.42
N TYR A 19 -3.03 13.73 2.35
CA TYR A 19 -4.01 12.66 2.55
C TYR A 19 -4.52 12.61 4.01
N PRO A 20 -5.16 13.67 4.53
CA PRO A 20 -5.52 13.76 5.94
C PRO A 20 -6.57 12.72 6.39
N GLN A 21 -7.40 12.23 5.46
CA GLN A 21 -8.44 11.23 5.76
C GLN A 21 -7.90 9.79 5.82
N CYS A 22 -6.71 9.55 5.26
CA CYS A 22 -6.04 8.25 5.25
C CYS A 22 -4.58 8.39 5.67
N ALA A 23 -4.37 9.16 6.75
CA ALA A 23 -3.06 9.41 7.31
C ALA A 23 -2.37 8.10 7.74
N LEU A 24 -1.09 8.00 7.43
CA LEU A 24 -0.19 6.99 7.97
C LEU A 24 0.07 7.34 9.46
N PRO A 25 -0.27 6.45 10.41
CA PRO A 25 -0.05 6.70 11.82
C PRO A 25 1.45 6.71 12.16
N ALA A 26 1.81 7.36 13.27
CA ALA A 26 3.19 7.40 13.76
C ALA A 26 3.76 6.00 14.08
N ASP A 27 2.89 5.06 14.49
CA ASP A 27 3.21 3.66 14.71
C ASP A 27 2.34 2.75 13.81
N PRO A 28 2.81 2.47 12.58
CA PRO A 28 2.08 1.62 11.63
C PRO A 28 2.29 0.13 11.87
N SER A 29 3.12 -0.28 12.85
CA SER A 29 3.31 -1.70 13.19
C SER A 29 2.02 -2.40 13.63
N ARG A 30 1.03 -1.61 14.04
CA ARG A 30 -0.32 -2.07 14.44
C ARG A 30 -1.28 -2.21 13.27
N LEU A 31 -0.91 -1.73 12.09
CA LEU A 31 -1.74 -1.87 10.91
C LEU A 31 -1.64 -3.31 10.39
N ARG A 32 -2.78 -3.80 9.91
CA ARG A 32 -2.80 -5.01 9.12
C ARG A 32 -2.30 -4.70 7.70
N GLY A 33 -0.98 -4.70 7.55
CA GLY A 33 -0.26 -4.54 6.29
C GLY A 33 0.10 -5.87 5.63
N TYR A 34 0.67 -5.81 4.42
CA TYR A 34 1.19 -6.95 3.68
C TYR A 34 2.72 -6.87 3.56
N HIS A 35 3.37 -7.99 3.83
CA HIS A 35 4.81 -8.22 3.62
C HIS A 35 4.99 -9.64 3.07
N ALA A 36 5.70 -9.79 1.95
CA ALA A 36 5.93 -11.10 1.37
C ALA A 36 6.95 -11.89 2.21
N ALA A 37 6.50 -12.98 2.85
CA ALA A 37 7.34 -13.95 3.57
C ALA A 37 8.38 -13.34 4.54
N MET A 38 8.01 -12.27 5.26
CA MET A 38 8.90 -11.52 6.17
C MET A 38 10.09 -10.81 5.51
N GLN A 39 10.28 -10.93 4.19
CA GLN A 39 11.33 -10.24 3.45
C GLN A 39 10.87 -8.90 2.86
N GLY A 40 9.55 -8.63 2.90
CA GLY A 40 8.92 -7.44 2.32
C GLY A 40 8.75 -7.54 0.81
N VAL A 41 8.35 -6.44 0.17
CA VAL A 41 8.03 -6.36 -1.26
C VAL A 41 9.10 -5.50 -1.95
N GLU A 42 9.72 -6.02 -3.00
CA GLU A 42 10.78 -5.33 -3.75
C GLU A 42 10.25 -4.09 -4.47
N ASP A 43 10.90 -2.93 -4.27
CA ASP A 43 10.65 -1.73 -5.05
C ASP A 43 11.34 -1.79 -6.43
N ASP A 44 10.58 -2.28 -7.41
CA ASP A 44 10.92 -2.26 -8.84
C ASP A 44 10.27 -1.08 -9.59
N LEU A 45 9.58 -0.17 -8.88
CA LEU A 45 8.90 0.98 -9.46
C LEU A 45 9.77 2.24 -9.44
N THR A 46 10.63 2.40 -8.43
CA THR A 46 11.55 3.55 -8.32
C THR A 46 12.99 3.21 -8.66
N GLY A 47 13.32 1.92 -8.74
CA GLY A 47 14.67 1.42 -9.03
C GLY A 47 15.61 1.41 -7.83
N GLU A 48 15.11 1.65 -6.61
CA GLU A 48 15.92 1.67 -5.39
C GLU A 48 16.18 0.27 -4.79
N SER A 49 15.53 -0.79 -5.30
CA SER A 49 15.68 -2.18 -4.83
C SER A 49 15.59 -2.33 -3.31
N VAL A 50 14.75 -1.51 -2.67
CA VAL A 50 14.48 -1.56 -1.23
C VAL A 50 13.30 -2.48 -0.95
N SER A 51 13.36 -3.18 0.17
CA SER A 51 12.24 -3.96 0.68
C SER A 51 11.21 -3.05 1.36
N MET A 52 9.97 -3.14 0.90
CA MET A 52 8.86 -2.27 1.30
C MET A 52 7.74 -3.07 1.97
N THR A 53 7.01 -2.40 2.85
CA THR A 53 5.75 -2.89 3.44
C THR A 53 4.59 -2.22 2.72
N VAL A 54 3.58 -3.00 2.35
CA VAL A 54 2.34 -2.48 1.76
C VAL A 54 1.33 -2.21 2.88
N GLU A 55 0.99 -0.94 3.06
CA GLU A 55 0.07 -0.46 4.08
C GLU A 55 -1.30 -0.13 3.46
N PHE A 56 -2.35 -0.40 4.23
CA PHE A 56 -3.75 -0.13 3.85
C PHE A 56 -4.29 0.97 4.76
N LEU A 57 -4.68 2.11 4.20
CA LEU A 57 -5.05 3.29 4.96
C LEU A 57 -6.46 3.77 4.59
N PRO A 58 -7.30 4.18 5.56
CA PRO A 58 -7.02 4.24 6.99
C PRO A 58 -7.21 2.89 7.71
N GLY A 59 -6.42 2.68 8.77
CA GLY A 59 -6.72 1.66 9.78
C GLY A 59 -6.34 0.22 9.44
N GLY A 60 -5.60 -0.04 8.37
CA GLY A 60 -5.18 -1.38 7.96
C GLY A 60 -6.22 -2.10 7.10
N ALA A 61 -5.82 -3.26 6.55
CA ALA A 61 -6.73 -4.08 5.77
C ALA A 61 -7.82 -4.67 6.67
N PRO A 62 -9.12 -4.52 6.35
CA PRO A 62 -10.22 -5.00 7.20
C PRO A 62 -10.11 -6.50 7.54
N ALA A 63 -10.25 -6.84 8.82
CA ALA A 63 -10.29 -8.22 9.29
C ALA A 63 -11.62 -8.92 8.90
N PRO A 64 -11.71 -10.26 9.00
CA PRO A 64 -13.00 -10.95 8.94
C PRO A 64 -13.97 -10.39 9.99
N GLY A 65 -15.18 -9.98 9.59
CA GLY A 65 -16.19 -9.39 10.47
C GLY A 65 -16.15 -7.87 10.63
N GLU A 66 -15.10 -7.19 10.18
CA GLU A 66 -15.07 -5.73 10.13
C GLU A 66 -15.84 -5.18 8.92
N ALA A 67 -16.39 -3.98 9.03
CA ALA A 67 -16.93 -3.29 7.87
C ALA A 67 -15.82 -3.01 6.84
N ASP A 68 -16.16 -3.14 5.56
CA ASP A 68 -15.29 -2.65 4.50
C ASP A 68 -15.23 -1.12 4.50
N ARG A 69 -14.18 -0.56 3.92
CA ARG A 69 -13.97 0.88 3.79
C ARG A 69 -13.15 1.20 2.55
N LEU A 70 -13.43 2.35 1.95
CA LEU A 70 -12.60 2.90 0.89
C LEU A 70 -11.35 3.55 1.47
N GLY A 71 -10.24 3.47 0.76
CA GLY A 71 -8.98 4.02 1.23
C GLY A 71 -7.88 4.05 0.18
N THR A 72 -6.66 4.21 0.66
CA THR A 72 -5.42 4.29 -0.11
C THR A 72 -4.53 3.12 0.26
N VAL A 73 -3.90 2.50 -0.73
CA VAL A 73 -2.85 1.51 -0.55
C VAL A 73 -1.52 2.16 -0.86
N VAL A 74 -0.58 2.10 0.09
CA VAL A 74 0.75 2.71 -0.04
C VAL A 74 1.86 1.69 0.22
N ALA A 75 3.04 1.92 -0.33
CA ALA A 75 4.26 1.23 0.09
C ALA A 75 5.14 2.16 0.92
N THR A 76 5.74 1.61 1.98
CA THR A 76 6.63 2.34 2.90
C THR A 76 7.81 1.46 3.30
N HIS A 77 8.88 2.04 3.82
CA HIS A 77 9.95 1.26 4.46
C HIS A 77 9.60 1.06 5.94
N TRP A 78 8.86 -0.01 6.25
CA TRP A 78 8.40 -0.32 7.62
C TRP A 78 7.68 0.86 8.30
N GLY A 79 6.82 1.55 7.56
CA GLY A 79 6.10 2.72 8.05
C GLY A 79 6.84 4.04 7.95
N GLN A 80 8.11 4.01 7.55
CA GLN A 80 8.90 5.22 7.30
C GLN A 80 8.86 5.61 5.83
N GLY A 81 9.24 6.86 5.56
CA GLY A 81 9.44 7.33 4.19
C GLY A 81 10.53 6.54 3.44
N PRO A 82 10.51 6.52 2.09
CA PRO A 82 9.53 7.17 1.23
C PRO A 82 8.15 6.49 1.27
N VAL A 83 7.09 7.26 0.99
CA VAL A 83 5.71 6.76 0.84
C VAL A 83 5.35 6.77 -0.64
N LEU A 84 5.04 5.59 -1.19
CA LEU A 84 4.61 5.42 -2.58
C LEU A 84 3.12 5.11 -2.62
N VAL A 85 2.32 5.92 -3.31
CA VAL A 85 0.89 5.67 -3.49
C VAL A 85 0.71 4.65 -4.62
N LEU A 86 0.17 3.47 -4.27
CA LEU A 86 -0.04 2.37 -5.21
C LEU A 86 -1.45 2.38 -5.82
N ALA A 87 -2.45 2.71 -5.01
CA ALA A 87 -3.84 2.89 -5.43
C ALA A 87 -4.59 3.83 -4.48
N GLU A 88 -5.57 4.55 -5.02
CA GLU A 88 -6.41 5.52 -4.28
C GLU A 88 -7.89 5.16 -4.48
N HIS A 89 -8.72 5.44 -3.46
CA HIS A 89 -10.17 5.22 -3.50
C HIS A 89 -10.60 3.78 -3.81
N VAL A 90 -9.89 2.79 -3.26
CA VAL A 90 -10.18 1.36 -3.45
C VAL A 90 -10.82 0.75 -2.20
N SER A 91 -11.63 -0.31 -2.38
CA SER A 91 -12.06 -1.17 -1.27
C SER A 91 -10.83 -1.82 -0.63
N LEU A 92 -10.57 -1.53 0.65
CA LEU A 92 -9.42 -2.10 1.35
C LEU A 92 -9.58 -3.61 1.53
N ARG A 93 -10.81 -4.13 1.67
CA ARG A 93 -11.07 -5.57 1.72
C ARG A 93 -10.72 -6.25 0.40
N THR A 94 -11.20 -5.72 -0.72
CA THR A 94 -10.93 -6.29 -2.04
C THR A 94 -9.45 -6.18 -2.40
N ALA A 95 -8.83 -5.03 -2.15
CA ALA A 95 -7.40 -4.83 -2.35
C ALA A 95 -6.57 -5.85 -1.56
N TRP A 96 -6.89 -6.05 -0.27
CA TRP A 96 -6.24 -7.06 0.56
C TRP A 96 -6.39 -8.47 -0.03
N GLN A 97 -7.61 -8.86 -0.41
CA GLN A 97 -7.89 -10.18 -0.96
C GLN A 97 -7.09 -10.47 -2.23
N LEU A 98 -7.03 -9.51 -3.15
CA LEU A 98 -6.28 -9.65 -4.40
C LEU A 98 -4.77 -9.78 -4.17
N ILE A 99 -4.22 -8.98 -3.25
CA ILE A 99 -2.81 -9.04 -2.89
C ILE A 99 -2.48 -10.40 -2.26
N VAL A 100 -3.23 -10.85 -1.24
CA VAL A 100 -2.90 -12.13 -0.60
C VAL A 100 -3.15 -13.35 -1.47
N GLN A 101 -4.11 -13.28 -2.41
CA GLN A 101 -4.36 -14.36 -3.35
C GLN A 101 -3.21 -14.52 -4.36
N ARG A 102 -2.57 -13.42 -4.74
CA ARG A 102 -1.48 -13.41 -5.72
C ARG A 102 -0.09 -13.54 -5.12
N TRP A 103 0.04 -13.18 -3.85
CA TRP A 103 1.30 -13.20 -3.12
C TRP A 103 2.45 -12.46 -3.84
N PRO A 104 2.24 -11.18 -4.22
CA PRO A 104 3.23 -10.44 -4.99
C PRO A 104 4.52 -10.21 -4.18
N VAL A 105 5.65 -10.33 -4.85
CA VAL A 105 6.97 -10.06 -4.26
C VAL A 105 7.57 -8.75 -4.76
N ARG A 106 6.94 -8.11 -5.76
CA ARG A 106 7.33 -6.81 -6.34
C ARG A 106 6.21 -5.78 -6.30
N LEU A 107 6.55 -4.49 -6.19
CA LEU A 107 5.57 -3.41 -6.17
C LEU A 107 4.79 -3.29 -7.50
N SER A 108 5.41 -3.60 -8.64
CA SER A 108 4.70 -3.67 -9.93
C SER A 108 3.61 -4.74 -9.94
N GLU A 109 3.84 -5.88 -9.29
CA GLU A 109 2.86 -6.97 -9.15
C GLU A 109 1.72 -6.57 -8.19
N VAL A 110 2.04 -5.84 -7.12
CA VAL A 110 1.02 -5.23 -6.24
C VAL A 110 0.12 -4.29 -7.04
N ARG A 111 0.69 -3.40 -7.85
CA ARG A 111 -0.12 -2.50 -8.70
C ARG A 111 -0.98 -3.26 -9.70
N ALA A 112 -0.44 -4.27 -10.37
CA ALA A 112 -1.20 -5.10 -11.30
C ALA A 112 -2.35 -5.87 -10.61
N ALA A 113 -2.21 -6.19 -9.32
CA ALA A 113 -3.30 -6.73 -8.51
C ALA A 113 -4.39 -5.70 -8.23
N LEU A 114 -4.00 -4.45 -7.94
CA LEU A 114 -4.93 -3.37 -7.59
C LEU A 114 -5.69 -2.81 -8.80
N ASP A 115 -5.08 -2.71 -9.98
CA ASP A 115 -5.72 -2.18 -11.19
C ASP A 115 -6.98 -2.98 -11.61
N MET A 116 -7.06 -4.27 -11.24
CA MET A 116 -8.26 -5.09 -11.50
C MET A 116 -9.49 -4.69 -10.67
N THR A 117 -9.34 -3.81 -9.68
CA THR A 117 -10.48 -3.26 -8.91
C THR A 117 -11.09 -2.01 -9.54
N MET A 118 -10.46 -1.45 -10.57
CA MET A 118 -10.88 -0.20 -11.22
C MET A 118 -11.62 -0.42 -12.55
N SER A 119 -12.04 -1.66 -12.85
CA SER A 119 -12.84 -2.01 -14.04
C SER A 119 -14.31 -2.23 -13.73
#